data_AF-A0A151IMD5-F1
#
_entry.id   AF-A0A151IMD5-F1
#
_cell.length_a   1.000
_cell.length_b   1.000
_cell.length_c   1.000
_cell.angle_alpha   90.00
_cell.angle_beta   90.00
_cell.angle_gamma   90.00
#
_symmetry.space_group_name_H-M   'P 1'
#
loop_
_entity.id
_entity.type
_entity.pdbx_description
1 polymer ?
#
loop_
_entity_poly.entity_id
_entity_poly.type
_entity_poly.pdbx_seq_one_letter_code
_entity_poly.pdbx_strand_id
1 'polypeptide(L)'
;MSRNVQFLQVEKVKFLGVILDRKLKGNLHLEYLVKKGRALVNIISTLTAVWWGSHPHCLLTIYRSVFRGAIEYAFSIFTWKNNARIFRQLERLQYRAIRTSMGYRLSTPINVMLCEAREYPLRLRFNLLSERFVIKCMSKRNHPVISSIESLEYGLSTPAQKAQALAKSSSLRCFIINKHDFSHLKSSYLIPAFENALNSLNAFTLRKHFESFISCTKESSDNEIIQSFSSRLQELDPSGLTVYTDGSKLSEDGCAGAAFFSPELDSRSVLQAISSYRLINGNYIIQKIKQVLLQLEHNNIDCSLFWIPSHKGILGNELANRAAKEACIDGARGFFRTPYSDLQIQAVAKARVRFTDYLNDKANHTGAMTAKPWYFKKKLNRSEIVLINRLRSNHYNLNYSLFRKNMVPSPACECGDPRQDLNHSIFFCPLTRRRARSLVLYLNKTFPSHSYNIFTLLVNPSHKLCRLLLAFAKSFDVPI
;
A
#
# COMPACT_ATOMS: atom_id res chain seq x y z
N MET A 1 12.03 53.16 -0.02
CA MET A 1 12.09 52.97 1.45
C MET A 1 11.73 51.54 1.79
N SER A 2 12.71 50.67 1.97
CA SER A 2 12.53 49.34 2.55
C SER A 2 12.08 49.51 4.00
N ARG A 3 10.85 49.10 4.33
CA ARG A 3 10.40 49.03 5.73
C ARG A 3 11.30 48.03 6.45
N ASN A 4 12.15 48.52 7.35
CA ASN A 4 12.90 47.69 8.29
C ASN A 4 11.91 47.02 9.24
N VAL A 5 11.39 45.86 8.83
CA VAL A 5 10.57 45.01 9.68
C VAL A 5 11.52 44.32 10.68
N GLN A 6 11.46 44.73 11.95
CA GLN A 6 12.14 43.99 13.01
C GLN A 6 11.47 42.62 13.18
N PHE A 7 12.20 41.54 12.88
CA PHE A 7 11.75 40.19 13.16
C PHE A 7 11.98 39.88 14.65
N LEU A 8 10.89 39.63 15.38
CA LEU A 8 10.97 39.20 16.77
C LEU A 8 11.64 37.82 16.86
N GLN A 9 12.72 37.73 17.63
CA GLN A 9 13.34 36.46 17.94
C GLN A 9 12.46 35.69 18.92
N VAL A 10 11.95 34.53 18.50
CA VAL A 10 11.10 33.67 19.31
C VAL A 10 11.78 32.32 19.55
N GLU A 11 11.57 31.75 20.75
CA GLU A 11 12.13 30.44 21.10
C GLU A 11 11.45 29.28 20.32
N LYS A 12 10.20 29.48 19.91
CA LYS A 12 9.45 28.56 19.05
C LYS A 12 8.47 29.31 18.16
N VAL A 13 8.25 28.80 16.95
CA VAL A 13 7.24 29.32 16.02
C VAL A 13 6.49 28.16 15.36
N LYS A 14 5.19 28.31 15.14
CA LYS A 14 4.41 27.37 14.33
C LYS A 14 4.34 27.88 12.90
N PHE A 15 4.91 27.15 11.96
CA PHE A 15 4.95 27.50 10.55
C PHE A 15 4.41 26.34 9.72
N LEU A 16 3.39 26.60 8.89
CA LEU A 16 2.69 25.59 8.07
C LEU A 16 2.29 24.32 8.85
N GLY A 17 1.93 24.46 10.13
CA GLY A 17 1.53 23.33 10.97
C GLY A 17 2.68 22.58 11.69
N VAL A 18 3.93 22.94 11.41
CA VAL A 18 5.13 22.41 12.09
C VAL A 18 5.58 23.37 13.18
N ILE A 19 5.99 22.85 14.34
CA ILE A 19 6.51 23.67 15.44
C ILE A 19 8.03 23.64 15.35
N LEU A 20 8.63 24.75 14.96
CA LEU A 20 10.07 24.93 14.85
C LEU A 20 10.58 25.56 16.16
N ASP A 21 11.46 24.87 16.86
CA ASP A 21 12.23 25.44 17.96
C ASP A 21 13.51 26.08 17.43
N ARG A 22 14.07 27.05 18.17
CA ARG A 22 15.30 27.78 17.80
C ARG A 22 16.48 26.88 17.41
N LYS A 23 16.56 25.65 17.94
CA LYS A 23 17.64 24.69 17.68
C LYS A 23 17.23 23.57 16.71
N LEU A 24 16.02 23.62 16.14
CA LEU A 24 15.42 22.61 15.28
C LEU A 24 15.54 21.17 15.85
N LYS A 25 15.47 21.04 17.18
CA LYS A 25 15.54 19.74 17.86
C LYS A 25 14.27 18.92 17.61
N GLY A 26 13.14 19.58 17.40
CA GLY A 26 11.84 18.97 17.13
C GLY A 26 11.07 18.51 18.37
N ASN A 27 11.65 18.62 19.57
CA ASN A 27 11.06 18.11 20.81
C ASN A 27 9.63 18.60 21.03
N LEU A 28 9.43 19.92 20.89
CA LEU A 28 8.12 20.57 21.05
C LEU A 28 7.10 20.08 20.01
N HIS A 29 7.54 19.85 18.78
CA HIS A 29 6.67 19.30 17.74
C HIS A 29 6.29 17.85 18.04
N LEU A 30 7.24 17.03 18.49
CA LEU A 30 7.00 15.64 18.83
C LEU A 30 6.06 15.50 20.03
N GLU A 31 6.21 16.33 21.05
CA GLU A 31 5.29 16.39 22.20
C GLU A 31 3.89 16.80 21.78
N TYR A 32 3.77 17.78 20.89
CA TYR A 32 2.49 18.14 20.27
C TYR A 32 1.85 16.96 19.53
N LEU A 33 2.63 16.20 18.74
CA LEU A 33 2.15 15.00 18.06
C LEU A 33 1.73 13.91 19.06
N VAL A 34 2.47 13.70 20.15
CA VAL A 34 2.09 12.75 21.22
C VAL A 34 0.76 13.15 21.85
N LYS A 35 0.56 14.44 22.18
CA LYS A 35 -0.71 14.93 22.73
C LYS A 35 -1.87 14.69 21.76
N LYS A 36 -1.67 14.99 20.47
CA LYS A 36 -2.66 14.73 19.41
C LYS A 36 -2.97 13.24 19.27
N GLY A 37 -1.96 12.37 19.33
CA GLY A 37 -2.12 10.92 19.28
C GLY A 37 -2.87 10.35 20.47
N ARG A 38 -2.62 10.85 21.69
CA ARG A 38 -3.39 10.47 22.90
C ARG A 38 -4.87 10.81 22.75
N ALA A 39 -5.18 12.03 22.29
CA ALA A 39 -6.56 12.45 22.04
C ALA A 39 -7.25 11.54 21.01
N LEU A 40 -6.57 11.21 19.90
CA LEU A 40 -7.10 10.28 18.91
C LEU A 40 -7.38 8.89 19.50
N VAL A 41 -6.44 8.34 20.27
CA VAL A 41 -6.61 7.02 20.88
C VAL A 41 -7.81 7.00 21.82
N ASN A 42 -8.08 8.10 22.54
CA ASN A 42 -9.27 8.22 23.37
C ASN A 42 -10.54 8.20 22.50
N ILE A 43 -10.58 8.98 21.41
CA ILE A 43 -11.71 8.96 20.45
C ILE A 43 -11.95 7.54 19.91
N ILE A 44 -10.90 6.85 19.46
CA ILE A 44 -11.00 5.46 18.99
C ILE A 44 -11.58 4.58 20.10
N SER A 45 -11.09 4.72 21.33
CA SER A 45 -11.57 3.93 22.48
C SER A 45 -13.06 4.16 22.72
N THR A 46 -13.53 5.40 22.72
CA THR A 46 -14.96 5.75 22.85
C THR A 46 -15.80 5.14 21.74
N LEU A 47 -15.37 5.27 20.47
CA LEU A 47 -16.06 4.71 19.31
C LEU A 47 -16.10 3.17 19.31
N THR A 48 -15.19 2.53 20.05
CA THR A 48 -15.17 1.06 20.18
C THR A 48 -16.01 0.52 21.33
N ALA A 49 -16.35 1.36 22.31
CA ALA A 49 -17.02 0.97 23.55
C ALA A 49 -18.56 0.97 23.46
N VAL A 50 -19.14 1.53 22.39
CA VAL A 50 -20.59 1.53 22.15
C VAL A 50 -21.10 0.14 21.74
N TRP A 51 -22.38 -0.17 22.00
CA TRP A 51 -23.01 -1.51 21.88
C TRP A 51 -22.67 -2.30 20.60
N TRP A 52 -22.55 -1.60 19.47
CA TRP A 52 -22.24 -2.12 18.14
C TRP A 52 -20.75 -1.99 17.78
N GLY A 53 -20.08 -1.00 18.38
CA GLY A 53 -18.72 -0.54 18.09
C GLY A 53 -18.49 -0.16 16.62
N SER A 54 -17.66 0.84 16.35
CA SER A 54 -17.33 1.16 14.96
C SER A 54 -16.55 0.03 14.27
N HIS A 55 -16.83 -0.18 12.99
CA HIS A 55 -16.16 -1.18 12.18
C HIS A 55 -14.62 -0.94 12.15
N PRO A 56 -13.77 -1.98 12.30
CA PRO A 56 -12.31 -1.82 12.35
C PRO A 56 -11.72 -1.02 11.19
N HIS A 57 -12.27 -1.19 9.97
CA HIS A 57 -11.87 -0.39 8.80
C HIS A 57 -12.01 1.12 9.04
N CYS A 58 -13.16 1.58 9.55
CA CYS A 58 -13.41 3.00 9.80
C CYS A 58 -12.48 3.56 10.86
N LEU A 59 -12.25 2.81 11.94
CA LEU A 59 -11.33 3.20 13.01
C LEU A 59 -9.88 3.30 12.54
N LEU A 60 -9.43 2.33 11.73
CA LEU A 60 -8.12 2.42 11.10
C LEU A 60 -8.04 3.60 10.13
N THR A 61 -9.11 3.92 9.39
CA THR A 61 -9.17 5.10 8.52
C THR A 61 -9.04 6.40 9.31
N ILE A 62 -9.69 6.51 10.48
CA ILE A 62 -9.55 7.65 11.40
C ILE A 62 -8.09 7.77 11.88
N TYR A 63 -7.48 6.65 12.31
CA TYR A 63 -6.07 6.63 12.69
C TYR A 63 -5.13 7.09 11.56
N ARG A 64 -5.33 6.57 10.35
CA ARG A 64 -4.52 6.86 9.16
C ARG A 64 -4.62 8.32 8.75
N SER A 65 -5.83 8.86 8.69
CA SER A 65 -6.09 10.23 8.24
C SER A 65 -5.63 11.28 9.26
N VAL A 66 -5.88 11.05 10.55
CA VAL A 66 -5.64 12.08 11.57
C VAL A 66 -4.24 12.00 12.18
N PHE A 67 -3.86 10.85 12.74
CA PHE A 67 -2.60 10.74 13.49
C PHE A 67 -1.44 10.36 12.60
N ARG A 68 -1.60 9.32 11.76
CA ARG A 68 -0.55 8.93 10.83
C ARG A 68 -0.26 10.07 9.85
N GLY A 69 -1.29 10.69 9.27
CA GLY A 69 -1.15 11.88 8.42
C GLY A 69 -0.43 13.04 9.09
N ALA A 70 -0.74 13.36 10.35
CA ALA A 70 -0.06 14.43 11.09
C ALA A 70 1.42 14.14 11.34
N ILE A 71 1.76 12.90 11.69
CA ILE A 71 3.16 12.51 11.92
C ILE A 71 3.94 12.46 10.58
N GLU A 72 3.32 11.92 9.53
CA GLU A 72 3.89 11.82 8.18
C GLU A 72 4.06 13.18 7.48
N TYR A 73 3.49 14.27 8.02
CA TYR A 73 3.63 15.59 7.41
C TYR A 73 5.02 16.22 7.68
N ALA A 74 5.54 16.08 8.90
CA ALA A 74 6.77 16.73 9.34
C ALA A 74 7.98 15.78 9.44
N PHE A 75 7.84 14.54 8.95
CA PHE A 75 8.82 13.50 9.26
C PHE A 75 10.23 13.71 8.70
N SER A 76 10.35 14.48 7.62
CA SER A 76 11.64 14.78 6.99
C SER A 76 12.37 15.96 7.63
N ILE A 77 11.71 16.72 8.51
CA ILE A 77 12.25 17.98 9.06
C ILE A 77 13.15 17.73 10.28
N PHE A 78 12.75 16.80 11.15
CA PHE A 78 13.44 16.59 12.43
C PHE A 78 14.25 15.30 12.45
N THR A 79 15.35 15.33 13.21
CA THR A 79 16.14 14.13 13.50
C THR A 79 15.46 13.33 14.62
N TRP A 80 15.03 12.11 14.29
CA TRP A 80 14.30 11.25 15.23
C TRP A 80 15.21 10.52 16.21
N LYS A 81 16.48 10.29 15.84
CA LYS A 81 17.45 9.52 16.62
C LYS A 81 17.78 10.19 17.96
N ASN A 82 17.87 11.52 17.98
CA ASN A 82 18.11 12.31 19.20
C ASN A 82 16.88 12.34 20.14
N ASN A 83 15.70 11.93 19.63
CA ASN A 83 14.43 11.91 20.34
C ASN A 83 13.85 10.50 20.50
N ALA A 84 14.71 9.49 20.62
CA ALA A 84 14.32 8.09 20.67
C ALA A 84 13.24 7.78 21.73
N ARG A 85 13.25 8.48 22.87
CA ARG A 85 12.23 8.33 23.92
C ARG A 85 10.85 8.80 23.45
N ILE A 86 10.74 10.02 22.91
CA ILE A 86 9.47 10.59 22.45
C ILE A 86 8.98 9.81 21.22
N PHE A 87 9.89 9.43 20.32
CA PHE A 87 9.56 8.61 19.17
C PHE A 87 8.98 7.24 19.58
N ARG A 88 9.55 6.58 20.60
CA ARG A 88 8.96 5.35 21.18
C ARG A 88 7.55 5.58 21.72
N GLN A 89 7.22 6.77 22.22
CA GLN A 89 5.84 7.08 22.63
C GLN A 89 4.89 7.14 21.44
N LEU A 90 5.31 7.71 20.30
CA LEU A 90 4.53 7.71 19.07
C LEU A 90 4.31 6.29 18.54
N GLU A 91 5.34 5.44 18.56
CA GLU A 91 5.23 4.01 18.21
C GLU A 91 4.20 3.31 19.12
N ARG A 92 4.27 3.54 20.44
CA ARG A 92 3.27 2.99 21.40
C ARG A 92 1.86 3.49 21.13
N LEU A 93 1.68 4.75 20.72
CA LEU A 93 0.37 5.30 20.35
C LEU A 93 -0.16 4.68 19.06
N GLN A 94 0.68 4.45 18.05
CA GLN A 94 0.31 3.67 16.86
C GLN A 94 -0.20 2.29 17.28
N TYR A 95 0.56 1.56 18.09
CA TYR A 95 0.19 0.21 18.51
C TYR A 95 -1.11 0.20 19.29
N ARG A 96 -1.31 1.16 20.21
CA ARG A 96 -2.55 1.29 20.97
C ARG A 96 -3.75 1.60 20.05
N ALA A 97 -3.61 2.53 19.11
CA ALA A 97 -4.67 2.85 18.16
C ALA A 97 -5.09 1.64 17.32
N ILE A 98 -4.12 0.92 16.74
CA ILE A 98 -4.38 -0.28 15.92
C ILE A 98 -5.00 -1.38 16.76
N ARG A 99 -4.46 -1.62 17.97
CA ARG A 99 -4.96 -2.64 18.91
C ARG A 99 -6.42 -2.43 19.24
N THR A 100 -6.79 -1.22 19.64
CA THR A 100 -8.18 -0.87 19.97
C THR A 100 -9.08 -0.96 18.73
N SER A 101 -8.59 -0.48 17.58
CA SER A 101 -9.34 -0.51 16.32
C SER A 101 -9.71 -1.94 15.90
N MET A 102 -8.73 -2.85 15.95
CA MET A 102 -8.84 -4.25 15.52
C MET A 102 -9.35 -5.19 16.63
N GLY A 103 -9.45 -4.68 17.86
CA GLY A 103 -9.89 -5.40 19.05
C GLY A 103 -8.91 -6.47 19.53
N TYR A 104 -7.59 -6.28 19.38
CA TYR A 104 -6.59 -7.22 19.89
C TYR A 104 -6.38 -7.10 21.41
N ARG A 105 -5.92 -8.19 22.04
CA ARG A 105 -5.55 -8.20 23.47
C ARG A 105 -4.21 -7.48 23.67
N LEU A 106 -3.94 -7.01 24.89
CA LEU A 106 -2.67 -6.35 25.22
C LEU A 106 -1.45 -7.24 25.00
N SER A 107 -1.60 -8.55 25.22
CA SER A 107 -0.57 -9.57 25.02
C SER A 107 -0.31 -9.92 23.55
N THR A 108 -1.17 -9.48 22.61
CA THR A 108 -1.00 -9.82 21.20
C THR A 108 0.29 -9.21 20.66
N PRO A 109 1.17 -10.01 20.02
CA PRO A 109 2.42 -9.52 19.44
C PRO A 109 2.21 -8.37 18.45
N ILE A 110 3.12 -7.39 18.50
CA ILE A 110 3.01 -6.16 17.70
C ILE A 110 3.08 -6.47 16.20
N ASN A 111 4.00 -7.34 15.78
CA ASN A 111 4.16 -7.77 14.38
C ASN A 111 2.87 -8.40 13.82
N VAL A 112 2.22 -9.29 14.57
CA VAL A 112 0.95 -9.91 14.15
C VAL A 112 -0.12 -8.86 13.90
N MET A 113 -0.29 -7.93 14.85
CA MET A 113 -1.27 -6.85 14.74
C MET A 113 -0.98 -5.91 13.55
N LEU A 114 0.28 -5.54 13.35
CA LEU A 114 0.70 -4.70 12.22
C LEU A 114 0.48 -5.41 10.87
N CYS A 115 0.78 -6.71 10.79
CA CYS A 115 0.54 -7.53 9.61
C CYS A 115 -0.95 -7.57 9.25
N GLU A 116 -1.81 -7.88 10.22
CA GLU A 116 -3.26 -8.00 10.03
C GLU A 116 -3.92 -6.65 9.71
N ALA A 117 -3.42 -5.56 10.30
CA ALA A 117 -3.89 -4.21 10.02
C ALA A 117 -3.36 -3.62 8.69
N ARG A 118 -2.35 -4.27 8.07
CA ARG A 118 -1.59 -3.77 6.91
C ARG A 118 -0.93 -2.42 7.20
N GLU A 119 -0.29 -2.31 8.36
CA GLU A 119 0.39 -1.10 8.83
C GLU A 119 1.88 -1.35 9.05
N TYR A 120 2.72 -0.50 8.44
CA TYR A 120 4.15 -0.51 8.71
C TYR A 120 4.45 0.06 10.11
N PRO A 121 5.45 -0.47 10.83
CA PRO A 121 6.07 0.26 11.93
C PRO A 121 6.50 1.66 11.47
N LEU A 122 6.34 2.70 12.31
CA LEU A 122 6.63 4.09 11.94
C LEU A 122 8.03 4.27 11.33
N ARG A 123 9.05 3.56 11.82
CA ARG A 123 10.42 3.64 11.27
C ARG A 123 10.50 3.19 9.81
N LEU A 124 9.93 2.03 9.49
CA LEU A 124 9.90 1.52 8.13
C LEU A 124 9.08 2.44 7.22
N ARG A 125 7.97 2.98 7.75
CA ARG A 125 7.13 3.94 7.03
C ARG A 125 7.88 5.23 6.71
N PHE A 126 8.61 5.81 7.66
CA PHE A 126 9.38 7.03 7.42
C PHE A 126 10.53 6.80 6.45
N ASN A 127 11.20 5.65 6.51
CA ASN A 127 12.24 5.32 5.53
C ASN A 127 11.67 5.31 4.11
N LEU A 128 10.52 4.67 3.90
CA LEU A 128 9.82 4.68 2.60
C LEU A 128 9.47 6.10 2.16
N LEU A 129 8.93 6.93 3.06
CA LEU A 129 8.55 8.30 2.73
C LEU A 129 9.77 9.18 2.43
N SER A 130 10.88 9.01 3.16
CA SER A 130 12.15 9.71 2.91
C SER A 130 12.68 9.35 1.53
N GLU A 131 12.69 8.06 1.18
CA GLU A 131 13.16 7.59 -0.11
C GLU A 131 12.32 8.15 -1.25
N ARG A 132 10.98 8.08 -1.15
CA ARG A 132 10.08 8.67 -2.15
C ARG A 132 10.24 10.17 -2.28
N PHE A 133 10.42 10.88 -1.17
CA PHE A 133 10.64 12.32 -1.15
C PHE A 133 11.94 12.69 -1.86
N VAL A 134 13.04 12.01 -1.53
CA VAL A 134 14.36 12.25 -2.15
C VAL A 134 14.33 11.93 -3.65
N ILE A 135 13.77 10.78 -4.05
CA ILE A 135 13.59 10.42 -5.48
C ILE A 135 12.83 11.51 -6.25
N LYS A 136 11.77 12.07 -5.64
CA LYS A 136 11.00 13.17 -6.24
C LYS A 136 11.79 14.49 -6.30
N CYS A 137 12.66 14.75 -5.31
CA CYS A 137 13.51 15.93 -5.34
C CYS A 137 14.62 15.79 -6.40
N MET A 138 15.18 14.59 -6.56
CA MET A 138 16.19 14.26 -7.57
C MET A 138 15.67 14.41 -9.01
N SER A 139 14.37 14.25 -9.24
CA SER A 139 13.77 14.48 -10.56
C SER A 139 13.60 15.96 -10.92
N LYS A 140 13.89 16.86 -9.99
CA LYS A 140 13.87 18.31 -10.22
C LYS A 140 15.29 18.86 -10.27
N ARG A 141 15.63 19.52 -11.37
CA ARG A 141 16.91 20.22 -11.50
C ARG A 141 16.94 21.42 -10.55
N ASN A 142 18.12 21.72 -10.02
CA ASN A 142 18.38 22.82 -9.07
C ASN A 142 17.45 22.81 -7.85
N HIS A 143 17.08 21.62 -7.37
CA HIS A 143 16.22 21.51 -6.20
C HIS A 143 17.01 21.82 -4.93
N PRO A 144 16.59 22.78 -4.09
CA PRO A 144 17.38 23.27 -2.95
C PRO A 144 17.72 22.17 -1.94
N VAL A 145 16.82 21.19 -1.76
CA VAL A 145 17.07 20.03 -0.90
C VAL A 145 18.20 19.15 -1.44
N ILE A 146 18.27 18.93 -2.76
CA ILE A 146 19.33 18.11 -3.36
C ILE A 146 20.66 18.85 -3.27
N SER A 147 20.69 20.14 -3.63
CA SER A 147 21.88 20.97 -3.48
C SER A 147 22.38 20.98 -2.03
N SER A 148 21.49 21.11 -1.04
CA SER A 148 21.86 21.04 0.38
C SER A 148 22.42 19.68 0.79
N ILE A 149 21.87 18.58 0.25
CA ILE A 149 22.35 17.22 0.52
C ILE A 149 23.72 16.99 -0.13
N GLU A 150 23.93 17.48 -1.36
CA GLU A 150 25.21 17.40 -2.07
C GLU A 150 26.30 18.21 -1.37
N SER A 151 25.99 19.45 -0.95
CA SER A 151 26.91 20.26 -0.15
C SER A 151 27.25 19.58 1.18
N LEU A 152 26.26 18.97 1.83
CA LEU A 152 26.48 18.18 3.04
C LEU A 152 27.38 16.97 2.75
N GLU A 153 27.13 16.21 1.67
CA GLU A 153 27.95 15.06 1.29
C GLU A 153 29.41 15.47 1.00
N TYR A 154 29.60 16.57 0.27
CA TYR A 154 30.93 17.10 -0.07
C TYR A 154 31.73 17.49 1.17
N GLY A 155 31.08 18.08 2.18
CA GLY A 155 31.73 18.47 3.44
C GLY A 155 32.08 17.31 4.38
N LEU A 156 31.69 16.06 4.07
CA LEU A 156 31.98 14.90 4.92
C LEU A 156 33.28 14.22 4.48
N SER A 157 34.41 14.65 5.05
CA SER A 157 35.74 14.17 4.67
C SER A 157 36.12 12.83 5.32
N THR A 158 35.68 12.55 6.55
CA THR A 158 36.09 11.33 7.28
C THR A 158 34.99 10.25 7.34
N PRO A 159 35.36 8.96 7.43
CA PRO A 159 34.38 7.87 7.61
C PRO A 159 33.48 8.05 8.85
N ALA A 160 34.05 8.54 9.95
CA ALA A 160 33.31 8.80 11.19
C ALA A 160 32.24 9.89 11.02
N GLN A 161 32.57 10.98 10.34
CA GLN A 161 31.62 12.05 10.01
C GLN A 161 30.51 11.52 9.10
N LYS A 162 30.85 10.75 8.06
CA LYS A 162 29.87 10.12 7.16
C LYS A 162 28.90 9.23 7.92
N ALA A 163 29.41 8.33 8.78
CA ALA A 163 28.59 7.45 9.58
C ALA A 163 27.63 8.23 10.51
N GLN A 164 28.13 9.29 11.15
CA GLN A 164 27.32 10.14 12.02
C GLN A 164 26.22 10.89 11.26
N ALA A 165 26.54 11.44 10.09
CA ALA A 165 25.59 12.17 9.24
C ALA A 165 24.48 11.25 8.72
N LEU A 166 24.84 10.06 8.23
CA LEU A 166 23.88 9.04 7.75
C LEU A 166 22.96 8.53 8.86
N ALA A 167 23.47 8.46 10.09
CA ALA A 167 22.67 8.10 11.25
C ALA A 167 21.67 9.19 11.69
N LYS A 168 21.92 10.46 11.34
CA LYS A 168 21.08 11.60 11.72
C LYS A 168 20.11 12.01 10.62
N SER A 169 20.52 11.91 9.34
CA SER A 169 19.75 12.36 8.19
C SER A 169 19.25 11.18 7.34
N SER A 170 17.97 10.85 7.48
CA SER A 170 17.31 9.86 6.62
C SER A 170 17.37 10.27 5.15
N SER A 171 17.25 11.57 4.85
CA SER A 171 17.30 12.08 3.47
C SER A 171 18.68 11.91 2.83
N LEU A 172 19.77 12.20 3.55
CA LEU A 172 21.14 11.95 3.06
C LEU A 172 21.35 10.46 2.80
N ARG A 173 20.94 9.60 3.73
CA ARG A 173 21.05 8.15 3.57
C ARG A 173 20.28 7.65 2.34
N CYS A 174 19.05 8.12 2.16
CA CYS A 174 18.24 7.76 0.98
C CYS A 174 18.86 8.29 -0.31
N PHE A 175 19.46 9.47 -0.31
CA PHE A 175 20.16 10.04 -1.45
C PHE A 175 21.34 9.17 -1.87
N ILE A 176 22.23 8.82 -0.93
CA ILE A 176 23.40 7.97 -1.23
C ILE A 176 22.97 6.62 -1.79
N ILE A 177 21.96 5.97 -1.18
CA ILE A 177 21.46 4.66 -1.64
C ILE A 177 20.93 4.72 -3.09
N ASN A 178 20.26 5.80 -3.47
CA ASN A 178 19.64 5.96 -4.79
C ASN A 178 20.50 6.80 -5.75
N LYS A 179 21.74 7.15 -5.38
CA LYS A 179 22.61 8.04 -6.17
C LYS A 179 22.93 7.46 -7.54
N HIS A 180 23.11 6.14 -7.63
CA HIS A 180 23.37 5.44 -8.89
C HIS A 180 22.20 5.54 -9.88
N ASP A 181 20.95 5.62 -9.40
CA ASP A 181 19.77 5.77 -10.25
C ASP A 181 19.64 7.19 -10.84
N PHE A 182 20.38 8.17 -10.31
CA PHE A 182 20.29 9.57 -10.73
C PHE A 182 20.65 9.77 -12.20
N SER A 183 21.63 9.03 -12.71
CA SER A 183 22.08 9.11 -14.11
C SER A 183 20.98 8.68 -15.08
N HIS A 184 20.10 7.77 -14.67
CA HIS A 184 19.02 7.20 -15.47
C HIS A 184 17.68 7.90 -15.26
N LEU A 185 17.51 8.61 -14.14
CA LEU A 185 16.30 9.35 -13.80
C LEU A 185 16.06 10.50 -14.79
N LYS A 186 14.81 10.70 -15.19
CA LYS A 186 14.41 11.92 -15.90
C LYS A 186 14.39 13.08 -14.91
N SER A 187 15.24 14.08 -15.17
CA SER A 187 15.27 15.35 -14.45
C SER A 187 14.80 16.51 -15.32
N SER A 188 14.10 17.45 -14.68
CA SER A 188 13.44 18.60 -15.32
C SER A 188 13.48 19.83 -14.42
N TYR A 189 13.53 21.04 -14.99
CA TYR A 189 13.42 22.29 -14.20
C TYR A 189 11.98 22.57 -13.77
N LEU A 190 11.03 22.19 -14.62
CA LEU A 190 9.61 22.34 -14.39
C LEU A 190 8.96 20.96 -14.17
N ILE A 191 7.76 20.95 -13.60
CA ILE A 191 6.94 19.74 -13.62
C ILE A 191 6.66 19.42 -15.10
N PRO A 192 6.71 18.16 -15.58
CA PRO A 192 6.58 17.83 -17.00
C PRO A 192 5.37 18.46 -17.69
N ALA A 193 4.30 18.66 -16.94
CA ALA A 193 3.11 19.39 -17.36
C ALA A 193 3.39 20.82 -17.91
N PHE A 194 4.36 21.53 -17.35
CA PHE A 194 4.62 22.94 -17.66
C PHE A 194 5.89 23.15 -18.49
N GLU A 195 6.52 22.09 -19.01
CA GLU A 195 7.78 22.23 -19.76
C GLU A 195 7.62 22.99 -21.09
N ASN A 196 6.47 22.89 -21.78
CA ASN A 196 6.26 23.53 -23.09
C ASN A 196 5.05 24.49 -23.05
N ALA A 197 5.18 25.69 -22.50
CA ALA A 197 4.07 26.59 -22.15
C ALA A 197 2.95 26.77 -23.22
N LEU A 198 3.27 26.83 -24.53
CA LEU A 198 2.25 26.97 -25.59
C LEU A 198 1.65 25.64 -26.05
N ASN A 199 2.46 24.62 -26.38
CA ASN A 199 1.95 23.32 -26.84
C ASN A 199 1.36 22.47 -25.72
N SER A 200 1.75 22.72 -24.47
CA SER A 200 1.23 21.98 -23.32
C SER A 200 -0.23 22.31 -23.04
N LEU A 201 -0.64 23.58 -23.14
CA LEU A 201 -2.07 23.96 -22.98
C LEU A 201 -2.97 23.23 -23.99
N ASN A 202 -2.57 23.19 -25.26
CA ASN A 202 -3.31 22.44 -26.28
C ASN A 202 -3.28 20.92 -26.00
N ALA A 203 -2.16 20.39 -25.49
CA ALA A 203 -2.04 18.97 -25.10
C ALA A 203 -2.88 18.64 -23.87
N PHE A 204 -3.12 19.62 -22.99
CA PHE A 204 -4.00 19.49 -21.83
C PHE A 204 -5.46 19.41 -22.22
N THR A 205 -5.86 20.13 -23.26
CA THR A 205 -7.24 20.20 -23.75
C THR A 205 -7.57 19.16 -24.83
N LEU A 206 -6.59 18.40 -25.33
CA LEU A 206 -6.83 17.34 -26.31
C LEU A 206 -7.93 16.38 -25.81
N ARG A 207 -9.12 16.49 -26.41
CA ARG A 207 -10.27 15.61 -26.21
C ARG A 207 -10.45 14.78 -27.48
N LYS A 208 -9.63 13.75 -27.68
CA LYS A 208 -10.08 12.63 -28.52
C LYS A 208 -11.01 11.75 -27.68
N HIS A 209 -12.14 11.36 -28.25
CA HIS A 209 -13.05 10.41 -27.64
C HIS A 209 -12.32 9.06 -27.54
N PHE A 210 -11.89 8.70 -26.33
CA PHE A 210 -11.39 7.36 -26.02
C PHE A 210 -12.61 6.47 -25.78
N GLU A 211 -13.16 5.91 -26.84
CA GLU A 211 -14.33 5.06 -26.74
C GLU A 211 -13.91 3.63 -26.38
N SER A 212 -14.77 2.95 -25.62
CA SER A 212 -14.75 1.50 -25.58
C SER A 212 -15.10 1.00 -26.97
N PHE A 213 -14.12 0.42 -27.67
CA PHE A 213 -14.30 -0.07 -29.04
C PHE A 213 -15.34 -1.20 -29.15
N ILE A 214 -15.61 -1.85 -28.01
CA ILE A 214 -16.53 -2.95 -27.87
C ILE A 214 -17.50 -2.58 -26.74
N SER A 215 -18.79 -2.85 -26.91
CA SER A 215 -19.82 -2.64 -25.87
C SER A 215 -19.80 -3.72 -24.77
N CYS A 216 -19.03 -4.79 -24.97
CA CYS A 216 -18.88 -5.89 -24.04
C CYS A 216 -18.10 -5.49 -22.77
N THR A 217 -18.44 -6.12 -21.65
CA THR A 217 -17.70 -5.93 -20.39
C THR A 217 -16.65 -7.02 -20.22
N LYS A 218 -15.74 -6.87 -19.25
CA LYS A 218 -14.77 -7.93 -18.90
C LYS A 218 -15.44 -9.26 -18.49
N GLU A 219 -16.72 -9.22 -18.13
CA GLU A 219 -17.53 -10.36 -17.67
C GLU A 219 -18.21 -11.09 -18.82
N SER A 220 -18.26 -10.49 -20.01
CA SER A 220 -18.76 -11.14 -21.24
C SER A 220 -17.88 -12.33 -21.64
N SER A 221 -18.49 -13.28 -22.36
CA SER A 221 -17.78 -14.46 -22.85
C SER A 221 -16.74 -14.06 -23.90
N ASP A 222 -15.69 -14.86 -24.02
CA ASP A 222 -14.58 -14.55 -24.93
C ASP A 222 -15.05 -14.53 -26.40
N ASN A 223 -16.00 -15.40 -26.78
CA ASN A 223 -16.59 -15.43 -28.12
C ASN A 223 -17.39 -14.17 -28.45
N GLU A 224 -18.19 -13.67 -27.51
CA GLU A 224 -18.95 -12.42 -27.69
C GLU A 224 -18.00 -11.21 -27.87
N ILE A 225 -16.91 -11.18 -27.09
CA ILE A 225 -15.89 -10.14 -27.19
C ILE A 225 -15.18 -10.20 -28.54
N ILE A 226 -14.79 -11.39 -29.00
CA ILE A 226 -14.12 -11.58 -30.30
C ILE A 226 -15.06 -11.19 -31.45
N GLN A 227 -16.33 -11.59 -31.39
CA GLN A 227 -17.30 -11.27 -32.45
C GLN A 227 -17.58 -9.77 -32.53
N SER A 228 -17.81 -9.12 -31.38
CA SER A 228 -18.04 -7.67 -31.34
C SER A 228 -16.79 -6.87 -31.69
N PHE A 229 -15.58 -7.39 -31.41
CA PHE A 229 -14.34 -6.78 -31.87
C PHE A 229 -14.21 -6.86 -33.38
N SER A 230 -14.39 -8.04 -33.96
CA SER A 230 -14.27 -8.27 -35.41
C SER A 230 -15.27 -7.47 -36.23
N SER A 231 -16.52 -7.35 -35.75
CA SER A 231 -17.53 -6.54 -36.44
C SER A 231 -17.15 -5.06 -36.48
N ARG A 232 -16.63 -4.52 -35.37
CA ARG A 232 -16.21 -3.12 -35.32
C ARG A 232 -14.94 -2.85 -36.12
N LEU A 233 -14.04 -3.84 -36.18
CA LEU A 233 -12.82 -3.75 -36.99
C LEU A 233 -13.13 -3.58 -38.48
N GLN A 234 -14.21 -4.21 -38.98
CA GLN A 234 -14.64 -4.06 -40.37
C GLN A 234 -15.18 -2.67 -40.73
N GLU A 235 -15.58 -1.88 -39.73
CA GLU A 235 -16.04 -0.51 -39.93
C GLU A 235 -14.89 0.51 -40.02
N LEU A 236 -13.67 0.10 -39.71
CA LEU A 236 -12.49 0.95 -39.82
C LEU A 236 -11.91 0.90 -41.23
N ASP A 237 -11.20 1.97 -41.61
CA ASP A 237 -10.49 2.04 -42.88
C ASP A 237 -9.46 0.89 -42.98
N PRO A 238 -9.62 -0.04 -43.95
CA PRO A 238 -8.72 -1.18 -44.09
C PRO A 238 -7.31 -0.78 -44.56
N SER A 239 -7.11 0.46 -45.02
CA SER A 239 -5.79 1.01 -45.33
C SER A 239 -5.07 1.60 -44.10
N GLY A 240 -5.76 1.66 -42.95
CA GLY A 240 -5.23 2.15 -41.70
C GLY A 240 -4.20 1.21 -41.07
N LEU A 241 -3.13 1.79 -40.51
CA LEU A 241 -2.15 1.05 -39.73
C LEU A 241 -2.75 0.60 -38.38
N THR A 242 -2.79 -0.72 -38.13
CA THR A 242 -3.38 -1.25 -36.90
C THR A 242 -2.30 -1.60 -35.88
N VAL A 243 -2.33 -0.99 -34.69
CA VAL A 243 -1.35 -1.25 -33.62
C VAL A 243 -2.03 -1.73 -32.34
N TYR A 244 -1.79 -2.98 -31.95
CA TYR A 244 -2.17 -3.56 -30.67
C TYR A 244 -1.09 -3.30 -29.63
N THR A 245 -1.40 -2.69 -28.49
CA THR A 245 -0.40 -2.46 -27.43
C THR A 245 -0.82 -3.15 -26.14
N ASP A 246 0.10 -3.76 -25.41
CA ASP A 246 -0.16 -4.23 -24.05
C ASP A 246 1.03 -3.99 -23.11
N GLY A 247 0.71 -3.91 -21.82
CA GLY A 247 1.67 -3.79 -20.72
C GLY A 247 1.53 -4.98 -19.78
N SER A 248 2.64 -5.67 -19.55
CA SER A 248 2.67 -6.81 -18.63
C SER A 248 3.51 -6.50 -17.41
N LYS A 249 3.14 -7.11 -16.29
CA LYS A 249 3.92 -7.05 -15.04
C LYS A 249 3.99 -8.43 -14.45
N LEU A 250 5.20 -8.99 -14.32
CA LEU A 250 5.40 -10.36 -13.84
C LEU A 250 4.97 -10.55 -12.37
N SER A 251 5.03 -9.49 -11.56
CA SER A 251 4.59 -9.52 -10.16
C SER A 251 4.20 -8.12 -9.69
N GLU A 252 3.44 -8.00 -8.59
CA GLU A 252 3.04 -6.69 -8.04
C GLU A 252 4.22 -5.74 -7.79
N ASP A 253 5.42 -6.27 -7.60
CA ASP A 253 6.64 -5.54 -7.25
C ASP A 253 7.75 -5.67 -8.33
N GLY A 254 7.48 -6.39 -9.43
CA GLY A 254 8.43 -6.65 -10.52
C GLY A 254 8.48 -5.56 -11.59
N CYS A 255 9.35 -5.76 -12.57
CA CYS A 255 9.45 -4.91 -13.76
C CYS A 255 8.16 -4.97 -14.58
N ALA A 256 7.78 -3.83 -15.14
CA ALA A 256 6.73 -3.75 -16.15
C ALA A 256 7.39 -3.77 -17.52
N GLY A 257 6.96 -4.70 -18.37
CA GLY A 257 7.27 -4.73 -19.79
C GLY A 257 6.12 -4.11 -20.57
N ALA A 258 6.44 -3.50 -21.70
CA ALA A 258 5.45 -2.99 -22.62
C ALA A 258 5.83 -3.43 -24.03
N ALA A 259 4.86 -3.84 -24.82
CA ALA A 259 5.06 -4.21 -26.20
C ALA A 259 3.86 -3.78 -27.04
N PHE A 260 4.09 -3.59 -28.33
CA PHE A 260 3.01 -3.57 -29.30
C PHE A 260 3.23 -4.65 -30.34
N PHE A 261 2.14 -5.04 -30.99
CA PHE A 261 2.07 -5.86 -32.16
C PHE A 261 1.25 -5.12 -33.22
N SER A 262 1.75 -4.96 -34.43
CA SER A 262 0.95 -4.54 -35.58
C SER A 262 1.12 -5.62 -36.65
N PRO A 263 0.02 -6.12 -37.26
CA PRO A 263 0.11 -7.05 -38.38
C PRO A 263 0.84 -6.44 -39.59
N GLU A 264 0.84 -5.12 -39.73
CA GLU A 264 1.41 -4.39 -40.87
C GLU A 264 2.79 -3.77 -40.59
N LEU A 265 3.23 -3.69 -39.32
CA LEU A 265 4.54 -3.14 -38.92
C LEU A 265 5.11 -3.77 -37.62
N ASP A 266 6.28 -4.42 -37.69
CA ASP A 266 7.54 -3.82 -37.24
C ASP A 266 7.72 -3.02 -35.89
N SER A 267 7.16 -3.36 -34.70
CA SER A 267 7.64 -2.97 -33.31
C SER A 267 7.28 -1.66 -32.46
N ARG A 268 6.63 -1.86 -31.25
CA ARG A 268 6.59 -1.26 -29.83
C ARG A 268 5.95 0.10 -29.28
N SER A 269 5.15 -0.01 -28.17
CA SER A 269 3.89 0.65 -27.59
C SER A 269 3.83 1.96 -26.72
N VAL A 270 2.64 2.64 -26.56
CA VAL A 270 2.05 3.29 -25.31
C VAL A 270 0.56 3.75 -25.42
N LEU A 271 -0.46 3.19 -24.72
CA LEU A 271 -1.87 3.71 -24.83
C LEU A 271 -2.67 4.00 -23.55
N GLN A 272 -2.54 3.25 -22.46
CA GLN A 272 -3.43 3.39 -21.28
C GLN A 272 -3.21 4.64 -20.43
N ALA A 273 -2.08 5.32 -20.56
CA ALA A 273 -1.74 6.47 -19.71
C ALA A 273 -2.29 7.81 -20.24
N ILE A 274 -2.69 7.83 -21.52
CA ILE A 274 -3.10 9.02 -22.28
C ILE A 274 -4.54 9.42 -21.94
N SER A 275 -5.42 8.44 -21.71
CA SER A 275 -6.86 8.63 -21.49
C SER A 275 -7.24 9.26 -20.14
N SER A 276 -6.26 9.54 -19.27
CA SER A 276 -6.53 10.16 -17.96
C SER A 276 -6.84 11.65 -18.09
N TYR A 277 -8.00 12.07 -17.56
CA TYR A 277 -8.45 13.45 -17.40
C TYR A 277 -7.64 14.26 -16.36
N ARG A 278 -6.60 13.67 -15.74
CA ARG A 278 -5.81 14.36 -14.70
C ARG A 278 -4.86 15.37 -15.32
N LEU A 279 -5.15 16.65 -15.07
CA LEU A 279 -4.41 17.84 -15.48
C LEU A 279 -2.92 17.84 -15.08
N ILE A 280 -2.53 17.14 -14.01
CA ILE A 280 -1.14 17.08 -13.52
C ILE A 280 -0.71 15.62 -13.43
N ASN A 281 0.09 15.17 -14.41
CA ASN A 281 0.77 13.88 -14.33
C ASN A 281 2.28 14.09 -14.20
N GLY A 282 2.88 13.44 -13.19
CA GLY A 282 4.33 13.52 -12.93
C GLY A 282 5.17 12.67 -13.89
N ASN A 283 4.55 11.80 -14.68
CA ASN A 283 5.25 10.99 -15.69
C ASN A 283 5.30 11.75 -17.03
N TYR A 284 6.51 12.15 -17.43
CA TYR A 284 6.74 12.92 -18.66
C TYR A 284 6.45 12.14 -19.95
N ILE A 285 6.47 10.80 -19.91
CA ILE A 285 6.17 9.95 -21.07
C ILE A 285 4.74 10.21 -21.53
N ILE A 286 3.81 10.39 -20.59
CA ILE A 286 2.40 10.68 -20.85
C ILE A 286 2.25 12.01 -21.60
N GLN A 287 3.04 13.01 -21.22
CA GLN A 287 3.03 14.31 -21.88
C GLN A 287 3.61 14.22 -23.30
N LYS A 288 4.70 13.45 -23.48
CA LYS A 288 5.25 13.20 -24.82
C LYS A 288 4.23 12.58 -25.75
N ILE A 289 3.45 11.61 -25.29
CA ILE A 289 2.47 10.96 -26.17
C ILE A 289 1.34 11.92 -26.54
N LYS A 290 0.86 12.73 -25.60
CA LYS A 290 -0.13 13.78 -25.92
C LYS A 290 0.38 14.77 -26.95
N GLN A 291 1.67 15.15 -26.88
CA GLN A 291 2.30 16.00 -27.89
C GLN A 291 2.37 15.32 -29.26
N VAL A 292 2.72 14.02 -29.30
CA VAL A 292 2.73 13.26 -30.56
C VAL A 292 1.32 13.18 -31.16
N LEU A 293 0.29 12.92 -30.37
CA LEU A 293 -1.09 12.88 -30.86
C LEU A 293 -1.54 14.21 -31.47
N LEU A 294 -1.16 15.34 -30.86
CA LEU A 294 -1.41 16.67 -31.43
C LEU A 294 -0.66 16.89 -32.74
N GLN A 295 0.59 16.43 -32.84
CA GLN A 295 1.37 16.54 -34.08
C GLN A 295 0.74 15.73 -35.21
N LEU A 296 0.24 14.53 -34.91
CA LEU A 296 -0.51 13.72 -35.87
C LEU A 296 -1.75 14.46 -36.37
N GLU A 297 -2.51 15.08 -35.47
CA GLU A 297 -3.67 15.90 -35.82
C GLU A 297 -3.29 17.11 -36.71
N HIS A 298 -2.22 17.84 -36.38
CA HIS A 298 -1.74 18.96 -37.21
C HIS A 298 -1.28 18.50 -38.61
N ASN A 299 -0.81 17.27 -38.73
CA ASN A 299 -0.41 16.67 -40.00
C ASN A 299 -1.59 15.99 -40.73
N ASN A 300 -2.83 16.19 -40.27
CA ASN A 300 -4.04 15.56 -40.79
C ASN A 300 -4.00 14.02 -40.78
N ILE A 301 -3.26 13.42 -39.83
CA ILE A 301 -3.24 11.98 -39.61
C ILE A 301 -4.25 11.64 -38.52
N ASP A 302 -5.32 10.93 -38.88
CA ASP A 302 -6.30 10.49 -37.89
C ASP A 302 -5.77 9.29 -37.08
N CYS A 303 -5.43 9.56 -35.82
CA CYS A 303 -5.05 8.53 -34.86
C CYS A 303 -6.18 8.24 -33.86
N SER A 304 -6.78 7.05 -33.93
CA SER A 304 -7.84 6.61 -33.02
C SER A 304 -7.30 5.58 -32.01
N LEU A 305 -7.64 5.77 -30.73
CA LEU A 305 -7.12 4.96 -29.63
C LEU A 305 -8.24 4.19 -28.93
N PHE A 306 -8.15 2.86 -29.02
CA PHE A 306 -9.16 1.95 -28.53
C PHE A 306 -8.68 1.16 -27.31
N TRP A 307 -9.53 1.06 -26.28
CA TRP A 307 -9.27 0.13 -25.18
C TRP A 307 -9.94 -1.21 -25.46
N ILE A 308 -9.18 -2.30 -25.34
CA ILE A 308 -9.67 -3.67 -25.46
C ILE A 308 -9.29 -4.49 -24.21
N PRO A 309 -10.13 -5.45 -23.78
CA PRO A 309 -9.83 -6.29 -22.63
C PRO A 309 -8.68 -7.28 -22.92
N SER A 310 -7.73 -7.39 -21.99
CA SER A 310 -6.64 -8.38 -22.03
C SER A 310 -7.12 -9.81 -21.72
N HIS A 311 -6.46 -10.81 -22.30
CA HIS A 311 -6.70 -12.26 -22.07
C HIS A 311 -8.09 -12.75 -22.51
N LYS A 312 -8.51 -12.32 -23.69
CA LYS A 312 -9.86 -12.59 -24.24
C LYS A 312 -9.82 -13.23 -25.64
N GLY A 313 -8.66 -13.72 -26.06
CA GLY A 313 -8.51 -14.46 -27.33
C GLY A 313 -8.41 -13.58 -28.58
N ILE A 314 -8.32 -12.25 -28.43
CA ILE A 314 -8.00 -11.34 -29.54
C ILE A 314 -6.53 -11.53 -29.91
N LEU A 315 -6.26 -12.17 -31.06
CA LEU A 315 -4.92 -12.61 -31.45
C LEU A 315 -3.86 -11.51 -31.36
N GLY A 316 -4.11 -10.33 -31.93
CA GLY A 316 -3.16 -9.21 -31.88
C GLY A 316 -2.86 -8.73 -30.45
N ASN A 317 -3.85 -8.76 -29.56
CA ASN A 317 -3.67 -8.39 -28.15
C ASN A 317 -2.92 -9.48 -27.37
N GLU A 318 -3.20 -10.76 -27.63
CA GLU A 318 -2.46 -11.87 -27.01
C GLU A 318 -0.98 -11.90 -27.42
N LEU A 319 -0.69 -11.57 -28.68
CA LEU A 319 0.68 -11.43 -29.18
C LEU A 319 1.39 -10.24 -28.52
N ALA A 320 0.74 -9.08 -28.43
CA ALA A 320 1.28 -7.92 -27.72
C ALA A 320 1.56 -8.24 -26.23
N ASN A 321 0.63 -8.93 -25.57
CA ASN A 321 0.79 -9.37 -24.18
C ASN A 321 1.95 -10.36 -23.99
N ARG A 322 2.11 -11.35 -24.89
CA ARG A 322 3.23 -12.30 -24.84
C ARG A 322 4.56 -11.57 -24.99
N ALA A 323 4.68 -10.71 -25.99
CA ALA A 323 5.86 -9.88 -26.19
C ALA A 323 6.13 -8.95 -24.98
N ALA A 324 5.08 -8.42 -24.33
CA ALA A 324 5.24 -7.61 -23.13
C ALA A 324 5.76 -8.42 -21.93
N LYS A 325 5.37 -9.70 -21.80
CA LYS A 325 5.92 -10.63 -20.79
C LYS A 325 7.38 -10.96 -21.05
N GLU A 326 7.75 -11.22 -22.30
CA GLU A 326 9.14 -11.46 -22.70
C GLU A 326 10.02 -10.23 -22.44
N ALA A 327 9.51 -9.03 -22.75
CA ALA A 327 10.19 -7.77 -22.47
C ALA A 327 10.41 -7.50 -20.97
N CYS A 328 9.66 -8.15 -20.07
CA CYS A 328 9.92 -8.07 -18.63
C CYS A 328 11.22 -8.81 -18.22
N ILE A 329 11.65 -9.79 -19.02
CA ILE A 329 12.78 -10.70 -18.74
C ILE A 329 14.03 -10.23 -19.51
N ASP A 330 13.93 -10.15 -20.83
CA ASP A 330 15.06 -9.89 -21.74
C ASP A 330 14.86 -8.64 -22.62
N GLY A 331 13.92 -7.77 -22.24
CA GLY A 331 13.66 -6.53 -22.97
C GLY A 331 14.85 -5.56 -22.89
N ALA A 332 15.27 -5.03 -24.04
CA ALA A 332 16.20 -3.91 -24.08
C ALA A 332 15.63 -2.73 -23.27
N ARG A 333 16.46 -2.12 -22.42
CA ARG A 333 16.11 -0.86 -21.76
C ARG A 333 15.91 0.20 -22.85
N GLY A 334 14.68 0.70 -23.00
CA GLY A 334 14.38 1.72 -23.99
C GLY A 334 15.22 2.99 -23.81
N PHE A 335 15.33 3.81 -24.87
CA PHE A 335 16.05 5.09 -24.89
C PHE A 335 15.48 6.18 -23.96
N PHE A 336 14.56 5.83 -23.07
CA PHE A 336 13.84 6.76 -22.19
C PHE A 336 14.46 6.76 -20.80
N ARG A 337 14.61 7.95 -20.24
CA ARG A 337 15.00 8.13 -18.83
C ARG A 337 13.84 7.68 -17.93
N THR A 338 14.15 7.05 -16.81
CA THR A 338 13.13 6.50 -15.90
C THR A 338 12.35 7.64 -15.25
N PRO A 339 11.00 7.65 -15.32
CA PRO A 339 10.19 8.56 -14.53
C PRO A 339 10.38 8.32 -13.03
N TYR A 340 10.40 9.39 -12.23
CA TYR A 340 10.59 9.26 -10.78
C TYR A 340 9.47 8.47 -10.09
N SER A 341 8.26 8.45 -10.67
CA SER A 341 7.13 7.65 -10.20
C SER A 341 7.46 6.16 -10.17
N ASP A 342 8.30 5.71 -11.09
CA ASP A 342 8.60 4.29 -11.30
C ASP A 342 9.67 3.85 -10.31
N LEU A 343 10.67 4.69 -10.05
CA LEU A 343 11.61 4.51 -8.93
C LEU A 343 10.88 4.55 -7.57
N GLN A 344 9.82 5.35 -7.42
CA GLN A 344 9.01 5.33 -6.20
C GLN A 344 8.27 3.99 -6.01
N ILE A 345 7.91 3.28 -7.09
CA ILE A 345 7.33 1.93 -7.01
C ILE A 345 8.37 0.95 -6.48
N GLN A 346 9.62 1.03 -6.96
CA GLN A 346 10.72 0.21 -6.43
C GLN A 346 10.97 0.49 -4.94
N ALA A 347 10.91 1.75 -4.50
CA ALA A 347 11.01 2.08 -3.08
C ALA A 347 9.90 1.43 -2.24
N VAL A 348 8.68 1.34 -2.77
CA VAL A 348 7.57 0.62 -2.13
C VAL A 348 7.86 -0.88 -2.06
N ALA A 349 8.37 -1.49 -3.13
CA ALA A 349 8.78 -2.90 -3.15
C ALA A 349 9.86 -3.19 -2.10
N LYS A 350 10.93 -2.38 -2.06
CA LYS A 350 11.99 -2.48 -1.02
C LYS A 350 11.41 -2.38 0.39
N ALA A 351 10.44 -1.47 0.61
CA ALA A 351 9.78 -1.35 1.91
C ALA A 351 8.92 -2.57 2.24
N ARG A 352 8.21 -3.16 1.28
CA ARG A 352 7.46 -4.41 1.45
C ARG A 352 8.36 -5.55 1.89
N VAL A 353 9.49 -5.78 1.21
CA VAL A 353 10.49 -6.80 1.59
C VAL A 353 10.96 -6.59 3.03
N ARG A 354 11.43 -5.38 3.37
CA ARG A 354 11.87 -5.05 4.74
C ARG A 354 10.78 -5.26 5.79
N PHE A 355 9.51 -5.09 5.43
CA PHE A 355 8.41 -5.35 6.34
C PHE A 355 8.13 -6.83 6.50
N THR A 356 8.19 -7.62 5.43
CA THR A 356 8.16 -9.09 5.50
C THR A 356 9.27 -9.60 6.40
N ASP A 357 10.50 -9.12 6.25
CA ASP A 357 11.64 -9.50 7.09
C ASP A 357 11.38 -9.14 8.57
N TYR A 358 10.89 -7.93 8.83
CA TYR A 358 10.50 -7.50 10.18
C TYR A 358 9.44 -8.38 10.83
N LEU A 359 8.50 -8.91 10.03
CA LEU A 359 7.46 -9.81 10.52
C LEU A 359 8.02 -11.21 10.84
N ASN A 360 8.87 -11.74 9.95
CA ASN A 360 9.48 -13.07 10.06
C ASN A 360 10.48 -13.17 11.21
N ASP A 361 11.30 -12.13 11.43
CA ASP A 361 12.23 -12.01 12.57
C ASP A 361 11.52 -12.10 13.94
N LYS A 362 10.18 -11.94 13.97
CA LYS A 362 9.38 -11.84 15.19
C LYS A 362 8.33 -12.95 15.39
N ALA A 363 8.07 -13.87 14.46
CA ALA A 363 7.19 -15.06 14.66
C ALA A 363 7.13 -16.07 13.48
N ASN A 364 6.98 -17.37 13.79
CA ASN A 364 6.64 -18.49 12.89
C ASN A 364 5.14 -18.64 12.54
N HIS A 365 4.30 -17.68 12.94
CA HIS A 365 2.84 -17.80 12.82
C HIS A 365 2.23 -16.49 12.31
N THR A 366 2.43 -16.19 11.03
CA THR A 366 1.60 -15.19 10.36
C THR A 366 1.20 -15.69 8.99
N GLY A 367 -0.12 -15.74 8.75
CA GLY A 367 -0.68 -16.06 7.43
C GLY A 367 -0.20 -15.10 6.35
N ALA A 368 -0.36 -15.52 5.09
CA ALA A 368 0.18 -14.84 3.92
C ALA A 368 -0.07 -13.31 3.91
N MET A 369 0.97 -12.56 3.53
CA MET A 369 0.85 -11.12 3.27
C MET A 369 0.03 -10.90 2.01
N THR A 370 -1.16 -10.31 2.17
CA THR A 370 -2.01 -9.86 1.06
C THR A 370 -2.11 -8.34 1.10
N ALA A 371 -2.45 -7.69 -0.01
CA ALA A 371 -2.51 -6.23 -0.09
C ALA A 371 -3.60 -5.58 0.78
N LYS A 372 -4.56 -6.36 1.30
CA LYS A 372 -5.72 -5.89 2.08
C LYS A 372 -5.90 -6.74 3.35
N PRO A 373 -6.60 -6.24 4.39
CA PRO A 373 -7.00 -7.06 5.52
C PRO A 373 -7.93 -8.21 5.07
N TRP A 374 -7.92 -9.34 5.79
CA TRP A 374 -8.70 -10.54 5.42
C TRP A 374 -10.22 -10.30 5.33
N TYR A 375 -10.73 -9.27 6.02
CA TYR A 375 -12.14 -8.87 6.01
C TYR A 375 -12.49 -7.83 4.92
N PHE A 376 -11.57 -7.50 4.02
CA PHE A 376 -11.83 -6.53 2.96
C PHE A 376 -13.02 -6.95 2.07
N LYS A 377 -13.94 -6.01 1.82
CA LYS A 377 -15.22 -6.23 1.10
C LYS A 377 -16.14 -7.30 1.72
N LYS A 378 -15.86 -7.82 2.92
CA LYS A 378 -16.77 -8.70 3.65
C LYS A 378 -17.77 -7.85 4.45
N LYS A 379 -19.06 -8.11 4.27
CA LYS A 379 -20.16 -7.63 5.15
C LYS A 379 -20.15 -8.33 6.52
N LEU A 380 -19.15 -8.03 7.35
CA LEU A 380 -19.01 -8.54 8.73
C LEU A 380 -19.19 -7.40 9.74
N ASN A 381 -19.77 -7.72 10.89
CA ASN A 381 -19.85 -6.80 12.02
C ASN A 381 -18.54 -6.79 12.83
N ARG A 382 -18.39 -5.81 13.72
CA ARG A 382 -17.19 -5.66 14.55
C ARG A 382 -16.91 -6.91 15.39
N SER A 383 -17.91 -7.47 16.05
CA SER A 383 -17.75 -8.62 16.95
C SER A 383 -17.23 -9.85 16.21
N GLU A 384 -17.72 -10.11 15.00
CA GLU A 384 -17.21 -11.17 14.13
C GLU A 384 -15.74 -10.93 13.78
N ILE A 385 -15.38 -9.71 13.36
CA ILE A 385 -13.99 -9.39 12.98
C ILE A 385 -13.05 -9.49 14.18
N VAL A 386 -13.46 -8.95 15.34
CA VAL A 386 -12.65 -8.96 16.56
C VAL A 386 -12.40 -10.39 17.04
N LEU A 387 -13.44 -11.24 17.04
CA LEU A 387 -13.29 -12.64 17.37
C LEU A 387 -12.30 -13.33 16.43
N ILE A 388 -12.50 -13.19 15.11
CA ILE A 388 -11.62 -13.86 14.13
C ILE A 388 -10.19 -13.33 14.21
N ASN A 389 -9.98 -12.03 14.42
CA ASN A 389 -8.66 -11.46 14.67
C ASN A 389 -7.98 -12.13 15.89
N ARG A 390 -8.71 -12.25 16.99
CA ARG A 390 -8.27 -12.91 18.22
C ARG A 390 -7.90 -14.38 17.97
N LEU A 391 -8.77 -15.13 17.30
CA LEU A 391 -8.53 -16.53 16.93
C LEU A 391 -7.30 -16.68 16.01
N ARG A 392 -7.18 -15.88 14.94
CA ARG A 392 -6.04 -15.88 14.01
C ARG A 392 -4.72 -15.55 14.69
N SER A 393 -4.74 -14.68 15.70
CA SER A 393 -3.57 -14.37 16.52
C SER A 393 -3.28 -15.40 17.61
N ASN A 394 -4.05 -16.50 17.68
CA ASN A 394 -3.97 -17.52 18.73
C ASN A 394 -4.17 -16.94 20.14
N HIS A 395 -5.09 -15.96 20.26
CA HIS A 395 -5.43 -15.26 21.50
C HIS A 395 -6.92 -15.39 21.79
N TYR A 396 -7.30 -16.32 22.65
CA TYR A 396 -8.68 -16.55 23.09
C TYR A 396 -8.69 -16.98 24.56
N ASN A 397 -9.87 -17.07 25.17
CA ASN A 397 -9.99 -17.34 26.61
C ASN A 397 -10.33 -18.83 26.84
N LEU A 398 -9.47 -19.72 26.37
CA LEU A 398 -9.49 -21.14 26.73
C LEU A 398 -8.20 -21.45 27.50
N ASN A 399 -8.22 -22.45 28.38
CA ASN A 399 -7.13 -22.70 29.33
C ASN A 399 -5.77 -22.81 28.64
N TYR A 400 -5.68 -23.47 27.48
CA TYR A 400 -4.42 -23.52 26.74
C TYR A 400 -3.86 -22.13 26.36
N SER A 401 -4.71 -21.22 25.87
CA SER A 401 -4.27 -19.87 25.51
C SER A 401 -4.06 -18.97 26.73
N LEU A 402 -4.75 -19.21 27.85
CA LEU A 402 -4.59 -18.45 29.09
C LEU A 402 -3.33 -18.89 29.86
N PHE A 403 -3.03 -20.19 29.86
CA PHE A 403 -1.86 -20.80 30.50
C PHE A 403 -0.56 -20.25 29.91
N ARG A 404 -0.45 -20.14 28.58
CA ARG A 404 0.71 -19.51 27.90
C ARG A 404 0.98 -18.07 28.32
N LYS A 405 0.04 -17.42 29.00
CA LYS A 405 0.13 -16.04 29.49
C LYS A 405 0.16 -15.98 31.02
N ASN A 406 0.37 -17.12 31.69
CA ASN A 406 0.43 -17.24 33.14
C ASN A 406 -0.84 -16.72 33.85
N MET A 407 -2.01 -16.85 33.22
CA MET A 407 -3.30 -16.43 33.81
C MET A 407 -4.06 -17.56 34.48
N VAL A 408 -3.74 -18.81 34.15
CA VAL A 408 -4.31 -20.02 34.77
C VAL A 408 -3.18 -21.02 35.02
N PRO A 409 -3.30 -21.91 36.01
CA PRO A 409 -2.23 -22.82 36.41
C PRO A 409 -2.08 -24.05 35.51
N SER A 410 -3.09 -24.38 34.68
CA SER A 410 -3.08 -25.56 33.82
C SER A 410 -3.70 -25.27 32.44
N PRO A 411 -3.17 -25.86 31.35
CA PRO A 411 -3.77 -25.79 30.03
C PRO A 411 -4.94 -26.78 29.81
N ALA A 412 -5.17 -27.70 30.76
CA ALA A 412 -6.11 -28.81 30.62
C ALA A 412 -7.58 -28.37 30.56
N CYS A 413 -8.41 -29.21 29.95
CA CYS A 413 -9.86 -29.07 29.94
C CYS A 413 -10.49 -29.82 31.11
N GLU A 414 -11.61 -29.31 31.61
CA GLU A 414 -12.42 -29.96 32.65
C GLU A 414 -12.94 -31.36 32.24
N CYS A 415 -13.01 -31.65 30.94
CA CYS A 415 -13.37 -32.98 30.47
C CYS A 415 -12.25 -34.02 30.60
N GLY A 416 -11.09 -33.65 31.15
CA GLY A 416 -9.92 -34.52 31.32
C GLY A 416 -8.90 -34.46 30.17
N ASP A 417 -9.16 -33.70 29.11
CA ASP A 417 -8.18 -33.51 28.02
C ASP A 417 -7.02 -32.64 28.50
N PRO A 418 -5.75 -32.99 28.20
CA PRO A 418 -4.58 -32.22 28.64
C PRO A 418 -4.51 -30.80 28.04
N ARG A 419 -5.31 -30.48 27.02
CA ARG A 419 -5.27 -29.21 26.31
C ARG A 419 -6.66 -28.70 25.90
N GLN A 420 -7.15 -27.69 26.61
CA GLN A 420 -8.32 -26.93 26.19
C GLN A 420 -7.93 -25.86 25.15
N ASP A 421 -7.82 -26.26 23.88
CA ASP A 421 -7.68 -25.35 22.75
C ASP A 421 -8.95 -25.28 21.88
N LEU A 422 -8.92 -24.46 20.83
CA LEU A 422 -10.08 -24.25 19.97
C LEU A 422 -10.46 -25.50 19.15
N ASN A 423 -9.48 -26.32 18.73
CA ASN A 423 -9.75 -27.55 17.98
C ASN A 423 -10.40 -28.58 18.89
N HIS A 424 -9.83 -28.80 20.09
CA HIS A 424 -10.45 -29.63 21.12
C HIS A 424 -11.87 -29.16 21.41
N SER A 425 -12.06 -27.87 21.69
CA SER A 425 -13.36 -27.31 22.06
C SER A 425 -14.41 -27.39 20.94
N ILE A 426 -14.02 -27.39 19.66
CA ILE A 426 -14.99 -27.47 18.55
C ILE A 426 -15.29 -28.93 18.19
N PHE A 427 -14.26 -29.78 18.07
CA PHE A 427 -14.39 -31.09 17.44
C PHE A 427 -14.47 -32.27 18.42
N PHE A 428 -13.82 -32.17 19.59
CA PHE A 428 -13.52 -33.33 20.42
C PHE A 428 -14.13 -33.26 21.83
N CYS A 429 -14.30 -32.07 22.39
CA CYS A 429 -14.74 -31.91 23.77
C CYS A 429 -16.20 -32.34 23.97
N PRO A 430 -16.48 -33.31 24.87
CA PRO A 430 -17.85 -33.77 25.12
C PRO A 430 -18.73 -32.68 25.76
N LEU A 431 -18.13 -31.80 26.57
CA LEU A 431 -18.84 -30.72 27.26
C LEU A 431 -19.36 -29.64 26.30
N THR A 432 -18.66 -29.42 25.18
CA THR A 432 -18.99 -28.38 24.20
C THR A 432 -19.75 -28.92 22.98
N ARG A 433 -19.78 -30.24 22.78
CA ARG A 433 -20.33 -30.90 21.57
C ARG A 433 -21.72 -30.41 21.17
N ARG A 434 -22.63 -30.24 22.13
CA ARG A 434 -24.00 -29.75 21.86
C ARG A 434 -23.99 -28.33 21.29
N ARG A 435 -23.16 -27.45 21.85
CA ARG A 435 -22.99 -26.05 21.42
C ARG A 435 -22.24 -25.94 20.09
N ALA A 436 -21.29 -26.84 19.83
CA ALA A 436 -20.51 -26.90 18.59
C ALA A 436 -21.29 -27.48 17.40
N ARG A 437 -22.40 -28.20 17.64
CA ARG A 437 -23.11 -29.01 16.63
C ARG A 437 -23.37 -28.28 15.30
N SER A 438 -23.95 -27.09 15.34
CA SER A 438 -24.27 -26.32 14.13
C SER A 438 -23.01 -25.88 13.35
N LEU A 439 -21.92 -25.58 14.07
CA LEU A 439 -20.63 -25.25 13.47
C LEU A 439 -20.01 -26.49 12.81
N VAL A 440 -19.94 -27.62 13.52
CA VAL A 440 -19.36 -28.86 13.00
C VAL A 440 -20.13 -29.39 11.79
N LEU A 441 -21.46 -29.38 11.83
CA LEU A 441 -22.28 -29.78 10.67
C LEU A 441 -22.00 -28.91 9.44
N TYR A 442 -21.85 -27.60 9.64
CA TYR A 442 -21.47 -26.69 8.56
C TYR A 442 -20.06 -26.98 8.01
N LEU A 443 -19.10 -27.25 8.90
CA LEU A 443 -17.72 -27.56 8.55
C LEU A 443 -17.63 -28.86 7.75
N ASN A 444 -18.23 -29.95 8.23
CA ASN A 444 -18.23 -31.24 7.53
C ASN A 444 -18.90 -31.15 6.14
N LYS A 445 -19.98 -30.36 6.02
CA LYS A 445 -20.69 -30.17 4.75
C LYS A 445 -19.90 -29.31 3.75
N THR A 446 -19.26 -28.24 4.23
CA THR A 446 -18.64 -27.22 3.35
C THR A 446 -17.18 -27.52 3.08
N PHE A 447 -16.50 -28.21 4.00
CA PHE A 447 -15.08 -28.55 3.94
C PHE A 447 -14.85 -30.02 4.32
N PRO A 448 -15.30 -31.00 3.51
CA PRO A 448 -15.27 -32.42 3.88
C PRO A 448 -13.87 -32.95 4.20
N SER A 449 -12.84 -32.39 3.57
CA SER A 449 -11.44 -32.78 3.74
C SER A 449 -10.70 -31.96 4.81
N HIS A 450 -11.41 -31.27 5.72
CA HIS A 450 -10.74 -30.51 6.77
C HIS A 450 -10.00 -31.43 7.75
N SER A 451 -8.80 -31.04 8.18
CA SER A 451 -7.96 -31.84 9.09
C SER A 451 -8.35 -31.72 10.58
N TYR A 452 -9.61 -31.41 10.88
CA TYR A 452 -10.09 -31.04 12.22
C TYR A 452 -9.27 -29.89 12.86
N ASN A 453 -8.70 -29.05 12.00
CA ASN A 453 -7.91 -27.90 12.38
C ASN A 453 -8.62 -26.63 11.89
N ILE A 454 -9.27 -25.92 12.81
CA ILE A 454 -10.02 -24.71 12.49
C ILE A 454 -9.11 -23.58 11.96
N PHE A 455 -7.84 -23.54 12.38
CA PHE A 455 -6.94 -22.43 12.05
C PHE A 455 -6.62 -22.36 10.56
N THR A 456 -6.62 -23.49 9.84
CA THR A 456 -6.44 -23.51 8.37
C THR A 456 -7.61 -22.83 7.66
N LEU A 457 -8.82 -22.97 8.21
CA LEU A 457 -10.05 -22.38 7.68
C LEU A 457 -10.19 -20.88 8.04
N LEU A 458 -9.41 -20.40 9.01
CA LEU A 458 -9.40 -18.98 9.39
C LEU A 458 -8.59 -18.09 8.46
N VAL A 459 -7.84 -18.63 7.48
CA VAL A 459 -7.02 -17.85 6.54
C VAL A 459 -7.89 -16.94 5.67
N ASN A 460 -8.99 -17.46 5.12
CA ASN A 460 -10.00 -16.70 4.37
C ASN A 460 -11.41 -17.20 4.73
N PRO A 461 -11.95 -16.85 5.91
CA PRO A 461 -13.18 -17.44 6.40
C PRO A 461 -14.40 -16.90 5.65
N SER A 462 -15.40 -17.76 5.48
CA SER A 462 -16.71 -17.38 4.91
C SER A 462 -17.53 -16.56 5.91
N HIS A 463 -18.54 -15.84 5.42
CA HIS A 463 -19.50 -15.12 6.27
C HIS A 463 -20.19 -16.04 7.28
N LYS A 464 -20.63 -17.21 6.81
CA LYS A 464 -21.32 -18.20 7.63
C LYS A 464 -20.40 -18.79 8.70
N LEU A 465 -19.14 -19.06 8.35
CA LEU A 465 -18.14 -19.53 9.31
C LEU A 465 -17.92 -18.51 10.44
N CYS A 466 -17.73 -17.23 10.10
CA CYS A 466 -17.53 -16.18 11.10
C CYS A 466 -18.71 -16.07 12.07
N ARG A 467 -19.94 -16.14 11.56
CA ARG A 467 -21.18 -16.11 12.37
C ARG A 467 -21.31 -17.30 13.30
N LEU A 468 -21.06 -18.50 12.79
CA LEU A 468 -21.15 -19.73 13.58
C LEU A 468 -20.08 -19.79 14.66
N LEU A 469 -18.86 -19.35 14.36
CA LEU A 469 -17.79 -19.20 15.35
C LEU A 469 -18.16 -18.19 16.44
N LEU A 470 -18.79 -17.07 16.07
CA LEU A 470 -19.26 -16.08 17.03
C LEU A 470 -20.39 -16.61 17.93
N ALA A 471 -21.37 -17.30 17.35
CA ALA A 471 -22.45 -17.94 18.09
C ALA A 471 -21.91 -19.02 19.04
N PHE A 472 -20.98 -19.84 18.56
CA PHE A 472 -20.28 -20.83 19.38
C PHE A 472 -19.53 -20.14 20.54
N ALA A 473 -18.70 -19.12 20.28
CA ALA A 473 -17.95 -18.42 21.32
C ALA A 473 -18.87 -17.78 22.39
N LYS A 474 -19.99 -17.16 21.98
CA LYS A 474 -20.97 -16.58 22.90
C LYS A 474 -21.67 -17.62 23.79
N SER A 475 -21.77 -18.86 23.34
CA SER A 475 -22.41 -19.93 24.13
C SER A 475 -21.62 -20.37 25.37
N PHE A 476 -20.40 -19.85 25.59
CA PHE A 476 -19.54 -20.20 26.72
C PHE A 476 -19.48 -19.16 27.85
N ASP A 477 -20.25 -18.07 27.78
CA ASP A 477 -20.08 -16.89 28.66
C ASP A 477 -18.63 -16.40 28.75
N VAL A 478 -17.83 -16.74 27.75
CA VAL A 478 -16.46 -16.30 27.62
C VAL A 478 -16.52 -14.85 27.13
N PRO A 479 -16.05 -13.85 27.90
CA PRO A 479 -16.07 -12.46 27.47
C PRO A 479 -15.18 -12.30 26.24
N ILE A 480 -15.82 -12.13 25.08
CA ILE A 480 -15.17 -12.11 23.77
C ILE A 480 -13.99 -11.19 23.73
#